data_AF-A0A928JZ80-F1
#
_entry.id   AF-A0A928JZ80-F1
#
_cell.length_a   1.000
_cell.length_b   1.000
_cell.length_c   1.000
_cell.angle_alpha   90.00
_cell.angle_beta   90.00
_cell.angle_gamma   90.00
#
_symmetry.space_group_name_H-M   'P 1'
#
loop_
_entity.id
_entity.type
_entity.pdbx_description
1 polymer ?
#
loop_
_entity_poly.entity_id
_entity_poly.type
_entity_poly.pdbx_seq_one_letter_code
_entity_poly.pdbx_strand_id
1 'polypeptide(L)'
;MSKYCQNCGNAINENEKFCGSCGAPVTAEQPAAQPYQETNPSFNSFYSAPSIAPGFSRRVNDPEILAAVKKNKKAGKLFAFLIIPLPLIGFVVYSLVTEKMELNQALMAGGFVSFVFLICTLISAIKSRSSKSYEAVVTDKKQRERAEHSNDDNTSYYTQYITYAKTDDGKKKKIVETDRGIVAAYNYLPVGARFKYHPQFAFPYELYDKANAPYIVCVACGTHNEVTNDRCSRCNVPLLK
;
A
#
# COMPACT_ATOMS: atom_id res chain seq x y z
N MET A 1 -25.63 -0.70 5.32
CA MET A 1 -24.17 -0.63 5.06
C MET A 1 -23.94 -0.49 3.56
N SER A 2 -23.31 0.60 3.11
CA SER A 2 -22.99 0.77 1.69
C SER A 2 -21.91 -0.24 1.28
N LYS A 3 -22.13 -0.96 0.17
CA LYS A 3 -21.12 -1.86 -0.42
C LYS A 3 -19.85 -1.13 -0.87
N TYR A 4 -19.89 0.20 -0.93
CA TYR A 4 -18.82 1.07 -1.40
C TYR A 4 -18.55 2.20 -0.41
N CYS A 5 -17.30 2.63 -0.35
CA CYS A 5 -16.82 3.72 0.49
C CYS A 5 -17.30 5.08 -0.02
N GLN A 6 -17.95 5.86 0.84
CA GLN A 6 -18.42 7.19 0.51
C GLN A 6 -17.28 8.20 0.27
N ASN A 7 -16.06 7.92 0.75
CA ASN A 7 -14.91 8.81 0.58
C ASN A 7 -14.13 8.54 -0.72
N CYS A 8 -13.98 7.27 -1.13
CA CYS A 8 -13.11 6.92 -2.27
C CYS A 8 -13.72 5.94 -3.28
N GLY A 9 -14.99 5.56 -3.12
CA GLY A 9 -15.71 4.69 -4.07
C GLY A 9 -15.32 3.21 -4.06
N ASN A 10 -14.29 2.79 -3.31
CA ASN A 10 -13.85 1.39 -3.27
C ASN A 10 -14.81 0.49 -2.49
N ALA A 11 -14.90 -0.77 -2.90
CA ALA A 11 -15.72 -1.78 -2.25
C ALA A 11 -15.29 -2.00 -0.79
N ILE A 12 -16.26 -2.17 0.09
CA ILE A 12 -16.07 -2.41 1.54
C ILE A 12 -16.60 -3.82 1.85
N ASN A 13 -15.83 -4.60 2.61
CA ASN A 13 -16.28 -5.91 3.08
C ASN A 13 -17.25 -5.78 4.26
N GLU A 14 -18.15 -6.75 4.43
CA GLU A 14 -19.08 -6.78 5.55
C GLU A 14 -18.31 -6.74 6.90
N ASN A 15 -18.75 -5.88 7.82
CA ASN A 15 -18.15 -5.65 9.14
C ASN A 15 -16.79 -4.92 9.19
N GLU A 16 -16.33 -4.30 8.10
CA GLU A 16 -15.16 -3.42 8.14
C GLU A 16 -15.49 -2.07 8.79
N LYS A 17 -14.72 -1.67 9.82
CA LYS A 17 -14.86 -0.35 10.46
C LYS A 17 -14.21 0.79 9.66
N PHE A 18 -13.27 0.46 8.78
CA PHE A 18 -12.54 1.38 7.92
C PHE A 18 -12.40 0.81 6.51
N CYS A 19 -12.46 1.67 5.49
CA CYS A 19 -12.22 1.27 4.12
C CYS A 19 -10.78 0.77 3.94
N GLY A 20 -10.61 -0.45 3.44
CA GLY A 20 -9.28 -1.04 3.17
C GLY A 20 -8.42 -0.26 2.18
N SER A 21 -9.01 0.63 1.37
CA SER A 21 -8.29 1.41 0.36
C SER A 21 -7.84 2.80 0.83
N CYS A 22 -8.72 3.55 1.49
CA CYS A 22 -8.44 4.93 1.87
C CYS A 22 -8.40 5.16 3.38
N GLY A 23 -8.84 4.18 4.16
CA GLY A 23 -8.89 4.25 5.62
C GLY A 23 -10.02 5.10 6.20
N ALA A 24 -10.95 5.62 5.37
CA ALA A 24 -12.12 6.33 5.85
C ALA A 24 -13.01 5.40 6.70
N PRO A 25 -13.60 5.88 7.81
CA PRO A 25 -14.51 5.09 8.63
C PRO A 25 -15.75 4.69 7.84
N VAL A 26 -16.25 3.48 8.07
CA VAL A 26 -17.47 2.96 7.47
C VAL A 26 -18.62 3.26 8.42
N THR A 27 -19.33 4.36 8.18
CA THR A 27 -20.41 4.82 9.06
C THR A 27 -21.55 3.80 9.10
N ALA A 28 -21.89 3.28 10.28
CA ALA A 28 -23.22 2.75 10.55
C ALA A 28 -24.18 3.94 10.69
N GLU A 29 -25.31 3.92 9.98
CA GLU A 29 -26.31 5.00 9.99
C GLU A 29 -26.67 5.49 11.40
N GLN A 30 -26.47 6.78 11.64
CA GLN A 30 -27.30 7.60 12.54
C GLN A 30 -27.56 8.97 11.88
N PRO A 31 -28.68 9.64 12.21
CA PRO A 31 -29.49 10.38 11.25
C PRO A 31 -28.93 11.72 10.79
N ALA A 32 -29.44 12.15 9.63
CA ALA A 32 -29.12 13.35 8.88
C ALA A 32 -28.83 14.61 9.72
N ALA A 33 -27.63 15.16 9.56
CA ALA A 33 -27.33 16.54 9.93
C ALA A 33 -27.91 17.49 8.87
N GLN A 34 -28.80 18.36 9.32
CA GLN A 34 -29.34 19.54 8.63
C GLN A 34 -28.21 20.55 8.27
N PRO A 35 -28.42 21.47 7.31
CA PRO A 35 -27.34 22.17 6.62
C PRO A 35 -26.52 23.10 7.51
N TYR A 36 -25.22 23.12 7.23
CA TYR A 36 -24.18 23.88 7.92
C TYR A 36 -24.40 25.40 7.83
N GLN A 37 -24.53 26.06 8.97
CA GLN A 37 -24.27 27.51 9.09
C GLN A 37 -22.96 27.72 9.86
N GLU A 38 -22.11 28.52 9.24
CA GLU A 38 -20.74 28.83 9.62
C GLU A 38 -20.73 29.80 10.80
N THR A 39 -20.44 29.32 12.01
CA THR A 39 -19.95 30.16 13.12
C THR A 39 -18.92 29.39 13.94
N ASN A 40 -17.70 29.91 14.01
CA ASN A 40 -16.66 29.44 14.92
C ASN A 40 -17.14 29.63 16.37
N PRO A 41 -16.98 28.60 17.23
CA PRO A 41 -16.22 28.86 18.45
C PRO A 41 -15.26 27.73 18.84
N SER A 42 -14.11 28.16 19.37
CA SER A 42 -13.18 27.51 20.30
C SER A 42 -13.41 26.03 20.61
N PHE A 43 -12.52 25.20 20.09
CA PHE A 43 -12.46 23.75 20.32
C PHE A 43 -12.09 23.45 21.78
N ASN A 44 -13.12 23.30 22.63
CA ASN A 44 -12.92 22.85 24.01
C ASN A 44 -12.58 21.35 24.01
N SER A 45 -11.41 21.07 24.59
CA SER A 45 -10.80 19.76 24.77
C SER A 45 -11.66 18.86 25.67
N PHE A 46 -12.36 17.87 25.09
CA PHE A 46 -13.01 16.79 25.87
C PHE A 46 -13.00 15.41 25.19
N TYR A 47 -12.05 15.16 24.27
CA TYR A 47 -11.67 13.80 23.89
C TYR A 47 -10.28 13.50 24.45
N SER A 48 -10.21 13.05 25.70
CA SER A 48 -9.01 12.45 26.26
C SER A 48 -8.83 11.05 25.66
N ALA A 49 -8.39 10.99 24.40
CA ALA A 49 -7.85 9.77 23.83
C ALA A 49 -6.66 9.31 24.71
N PRO A 50 -6.45 8.00 24.93
CA PRO A 50 -5.28 7.53 25.67
C PRO A 50 -4.04 8.08 24.98
N SER A 51 -3.30 8.93 25.69
CA SER A 51 -2.17 9.68 25.13
C SER A 51 -1.04 8.73 24.79
N ILE A 52 -1.03 8.20 23.58
CA ILE A 52 0.15 7.54 23.00
C ILE A 52 1.21 8.63 22.90
N ALA A 53 2.24 8.55 23.75
CA ALA A 53 3.33 9.51 23.72
C ALA A 53 3.97 9.49 22.30
N PRO A 54 4.24 10.66 21.69
CA PRO A 54 4.90 10.71 20.40
C PRO A 54 6.23 9.94 20.40
N GLY A 55 6.45 9.10 19.39
CA GLY A 55 7.62 8.25 19.30
C GLY A 55 7.53 7.20 18.19
N PHE A 56 8.67 6.70 17.75
CA PHE A 56 8.73 5.52 16.90
C PHE A 56 8.73 4.25 17.73
N SER A 57 8.05 3.23 17.22
CA SER A 57 7.88 1.94 17.86
C SER A 57 9.21 1.21 17.95
N ARG A 58 9.45 0.59 19.10
CA ARG A 58 10.60 -0.32 19.28
C ARG A 58 10.36 -1.70 18.68
N ARG A 59 9.13 -1.97 18.21
CA ARG A 59 8.67 -3.26 17.68
C ARG A 59 8.96 -3.48 16.20
N VAL A 60 9.74 -2.61 15.55
CA VAL A 60 10.12 -2.78 14.13
C VAL A 60 10.85 -4.11 13.89
N ASN A 61 11.57 -4.63 14.88
CA ASN A 61 12.28 -5.91 14.82
C ASN A 61 11.57 -7.04 15.59
N ASP A 62 10.27 -6.88 15.87
CA ASP A 62 9.49 -7.89 16.58
C ASP A 62 9.44 -9.21 15.78
N PRO A 63 9.75 -10.35 16.41
CA PRO A 63 9.82 -11.64 15.71
C PRO A 63 8.48 -12.07 15.11
N GLU A 64 7.35 -11.73 15.73
CA GLU A 64 6.02 -12.08 15.22
C GLU A 64 5.69 -11.29 13.94
N ILE A 65 5.99 -9.99 13.94
CA ILE A 65 5.83 -9.12 12.76
C ILE A 65 6.72 -9.64 11.63
N LEU A 66 8.00 -9.92 11.92
CA LEU A 66 8.94 -10.42 10.92
C LEU A 66 8.56 -11.80 10.39
N ALA A 67 8.02 -12.69 11.23
CA ALA A 67 7.52 -14.00 10.80
C ALA A 67 6.33 -13.86 9.84
N ALA A 68 5.36 -13.00 10.16
CA ALA A 68 4.21 -12.73 9.31
C ALA A 68 4.63 -12.15 7.95
N VAL A 69 5.53 -11.16 7.94
CA VAL A 69 6.06 -10.54 6.71
C VAL A 69 6.84 -11.56 5.86
N LYS A 70 7.66 -12.41 6.49
CA LYS A 70 8.41 -13.48 5.79
C LYS A 70 7.48 -14.49 5.13
N LYS A 71 6.38 -14.88 5.80
CA LYS A 71 5.38 -15.81 5.25
C LYS A 71 4.77 -15.26 3.95
N ASN A 72 4.40 -13.98 3.93
CA ASN A 72 3.84 -13.34 2.74
C ASN A 72 4.86 -13.26 1.59
N LYS A 73 6.13 -12.94 1.89
CA LYS A 73 7.20 -12.94 0.89
C LYS A 73 7.50 -14.33 0.31
N LYS A 74 7.39 -15.39 1.12
CA LYS A 74 7.57 -16.78 0.65
C LYS A 74 6.48 -17.17 -0.35
N ALA A 75 5.21 -16.85 -0.07
CA ALA A 75 4.11 -17.14 -0.98
C ALA A 75 4.30 -16.46 -2.35
N GLY A 76 4.69 -15.19 -2.38
CA GLY A 76 4.98 -14.48 -3.63
C GLY A 76 6.14 -15.09 -4.43
N LYS A 77 7.21 -15.54 -3.75
CA LYS A 77 8.32 -16.23 -4.41
C LYS A 77 7.91 -17.58 -5.00
N LEU A 78 7.06 -18.34 -4.29
CA LEU A 78 6.53 -19.60 -4.80
C LEU A 78 5.68 -19.38 -6.05
N PHE A 79 4.79 -18.38 -6.02
CA PHE A 79 3.97 -18.04 -7.18
C PHE A 79 4.81 -17.60 -8.39
N ALA A 80 5.84 -16.77 -8.17
CA ALA A 80 6.78 -16.41 -9.22
C ALA A 80 7.49 -17.64 -9.80
N PHE A 81 7.94 -18.57 -8.94
CA PHE A 81 8.58 -19.81 -9.38
C PHE A 81 7.66 -20.69 -10.23
N LEU A 82 6.35 -20.68 -9.98
CA LEU A 82 5.37 -21.41 -10.78
C LEU A 82 5.03 -20.69 -12.09
N ILE A 83 4.94 -19.36 -12.10
CA ILE A 83 4.58 -18.59 -13.30
C ILE A 83 5.72 -18.52 -14.31
N ILE A 84 6.96 -18.34 -13.86
CA ILE A 84 8.11 -18.15 -14.74
C ILE A 84 8.25 -19.26 -15.81
N PRO A 85 8.10 -20.57 -15.49
CA PRO A 85 8.21 -21.62 -16.51
C PRO A 85 6.94 -21.83 -17.35
N LEU A 86 5.79 -21.27 -16.98
CA LEU A 86 4.52 -21.51 -17.69
C LEU A 86 4.57 -21.16 -19.18
N PRO A 87 5.15 -20.02 -19.61
CA PRO A 87 5.27 -19.71 -21.04
C PRO A 87 6.06 -20.80 -21.78
N LEU A 88 7.23 -21.19 -21.26
CA LEU A 88 8.05 -22.25 -21.89
C LEU A 88 7.28 -23.57 -22.00
N ILE A 89 6.65 -24.02 -20.93
CA ILE A 89 5.84 -25.25 -20.93
C ILE A 89 4.69 -25.13 -21.94
N GLY A 90 3.99 -23.99 -21.96
CA GLY A 90 2.88 -23.73 -22.86
C GLY A 90 3.27 -23.80 -24.34
N PHE A 91 4.39 -23.17 -24.73
CA PHE A 91 4.90 -23.21 -26.10
C PHE A 91 5.35 -24.62 -26.51
N VAL A 92 6.01 -25.36 -25.62
CA VAL A 92 6.42 -26.75 -25.88
C VAL A 92 5.20 -27.65 -26.09
N VAL A 93 4.19 -27.56 -25.22
CA VAL A 93 2.94 -28.32 -25.36
C VAL A 93 2.21 -27.94 -26.66
N TYR A 94 2.13 -26.65 -26.99
CA TYR A 94 1.53 -26.17 -28.23
C TYR A 94 2.22 -26.77 -29.47
N SER A 95 3.54 -26.79 -29.48
CA SER A 95 4.33 -27.40 -30.56
C SER A 95 4.04 -28.89 -30.71
N LEU A 96 4.03 -29.65 -29.62
CA LEU A 96 3.81 -31.10 -29.63
C LEU A 96 2.36 -31.50 -29.99
N VAL A 97 1.36 -30.68 -29.65
CA VAL A 97 -0.06 -31.00 -29.89
C VAL A 97 -0.53 -30.54 -31.26
N THR A 98 -0.09 -29.36 -31.71
CA THR A 98 -0.62 -28.76 -32.94
C THR A 98 0.24 -29.01 -34.16
N GLU A 99 1.53 -29.35 -33.98
CA GLU A 99 2.53 -29.48 -35.04
C GLU A 99 2.66 -28.24 -35.94
N LYS A 100 2.08 -27.10 -35.55
CA LYS A 100 2.12 -25.83 -36.29
C LYS A 100 3.40 -25.05 -36.09
N MET A 101 4.25 -25.48 -35.16
CA MET A 101 5.48 -24.81 -34.76
C MET A 101 6.54 -25.87 -34.45
N GLU A 102 7.73 -25.73 -35.03
CA GLU A 102 8.85 -26.60 -34.71
C GLU A 102 9.30 -26.45 -33.25
N LEU A 103 9.77 -27.54 -32.64
CA LEU A 103 10.19 -27.55 -31.25
C LEU A 103 11.27 -26.51 -30.94
N ASN A 104 12.23 -26.29 -31.86
CA ASN A 104 13.28 -25.29 -31.70
C ASN A 104 12.71 -23.86 -31.60
N GLN A 105 11.72 -23.54 -32.44
CA GLN A 105 11.07 -22.24 -32.42
C GLN A 105 10.27 -22.07 -31.12
N ALA A 106 9.59 -23.12 -30.66
CA ALA A 106 8.85 -23.12 -29.41
C ALA A 106 9.75 -22.91 -28.19
N LEU A 107 10.91 -23.57 -28.14
CA LEU A 107 11.91 -23.40 -27.10
C LEU A 107 12.47 -21.97 -27.08
N MET A 108 12.77 -21.39 -28.25
CA MET A 108 13.24 -20.01 -28.35
C MET A 108 12.18 -19.01 -27.86
N ALA A 109 10.95 -19.11 -28.37
CA ALA A 109 9.88 -18.18 -28.01
C ALA A 109 9.50 -18.29 -26.53
N GLY A 110 9.21 -19.49 -26.05
CA GLY A 110 8.85 -19.75 -24.66
C GLY A 110 9.98 -19.45 -23.68
N GLY A 111 11.22 -19.77 -24.08
CA GLY A 111 12.43 -19.48 -23.31
C GLY A 111 12.67 -17.99 -23.16
N PHE A 112 12.52 -17.22 -24.25
CA PHE A 112 12.68 -15.76 -24.22
C PHE A 112 11.67 -15.10 -23.27
N VAL A 113 10.39 -15.43 -23.38
CA VAL A 113 9.33 -14.85 -22.52
C VAL A 113 9.59 -15.21 -21.05
N SER A 114 9.93 -16.47 -20.76
CA SER A 114 10.24 -16.94 -19.40
C SER A 114 11.48 -16.22 -18.82
N PHE A 115 12.48 -15.97 -19.66
CA PHE A 115 13.70 -15.25 -19.28
C PHE A 115 13.45 -13.78 -18.95
N VAL A 116 12.58 -13.10 -19.71
CA VAL A 116 12.16 -11.72 -19.40
C VAL A 116 11.47 -11.65 -18.04
N PHE A 117 10.54 -12.58 -17.75
CA PHE A 117 9.92 -12.65 -16.42
C PHE A 117 10.95 -12.88 -15.31
N LEU A 118 11.90 -13.78 -15.52
CA LEU A 118 12.99 -14.02 -14.57
C LEU A 118 13.80 -12.73 -14.31
N ILE A 119 14.23 -12.01 -15.36
CA ILE A 119 14.96 -10.75 -15.22
C ILE A 119 14.15 -9.71 -14.43
N CYS A 120 12.88 -9.50 -14.79
CA CYS A 120 12.02 -8.54 -14.10
C CYS A 120 11.89 -8.85 -12.60
N THR A 121 11.76 -10.13 -12.24
CA THR A 121 11.69 -10.55 -10.82
C THR A 121 13.02 -10.33 -10.09
N LEU A 122 14.16 -10.58 -10.74
CA LEU A 122 15.49 -10.34 -10.17
C LEU A 122 15.74 -8.85 -9.93
N ILE A 123 15.44 -8.00 -10.91
CA ILE A 123 15.58 -6.54 -10.79
C ILE A 123 14.71 -6.02 -9.63
N SER A 124 13.46 -6.48 -9.56
CA SER A 124 12.54 -6.11 -8.48
C SER A 124 13.05 -6.55 -7.09
N ALA A 125 13.62 -7.76 -7.00
CA ALA A 125 14.22 -8.27 -5.77
C ALA A 125 15.45 -7.46 -5.34
N ILE A 126 16.31 -7.06 -6.28
CA ILE A 126 17.49 -6.22 -5.99
C ILE A 126 17.05 -4.83 -5.51
N LYS A 127 16.11 -4.19 -6.22
CA LYS A 127 15.61 -2.85 -5.87
C LYS A 127 14.97 -2.83 -4.48
N SER A 128 14.15 -3.84 -4.16
CA SER A 128 13.51 -3.96 -2.84
C SER A 128 14.49 -4.26 -1.70
N ARG A 129 15.68 -4.80 -1.98
CA ARG A 129 16.73 -5.03 -0.99
C ARG A 129 17.58 -3.79 -0.72
N SER A 130 17.69 -2.88 -1.70
CA SER A 130 18.54 -1.69 -1.62
C SER A 130 17.86 -0.50 -0.93
N SER A 131 16.54 -0.50 -0.81
CA SER A 131 15.81 0.56 -0.12
C SER A 131 16.21 0.60 1.37
N LYS A 132 16.71 1.77 1.80
CA LYS A 132 17.09 2.04 3.20
C LYS A 132 15.94 2.71 3.93
N SER A 133 15.78 2.38 5.21
CA SER A 133 14.92 3.15 6.11
C SER A 133 15.41 4.59 6.21
N TYR A 134 14.47 5.52 6.37
CA TYR A 134 14.76 6.93 6.60
C TYR A 134 13.64 7.57 7.41
N GLU A 135 13.96 8.68 8.07
CA GLU A 135 12.99 9.54 8.73
C GLU A 135 12.81 10.80 7.90
N ALA A 136 11.58 11.31 7.85
CA ALA A 136 11.27 12.51 7.09
C ALA A 136 10.03 13.23 7.66
N VAL A 137 9.91 14.49 7.29
CA VAL A 137 8.73 15.32 7.55
C VAL A 137 8.02 15.59 6.23
N VAL A 138 6.70 15.40 6.19
CA VAL A 138 5.88 15.75 5.01
C VAL A 138 5.86 17.27 4.87
N THR A 139 6.32 17.76 3.71
CA THR A 139 6.38 19.19 3.43
C THR A 139 5.20 19.68 2.62
N ASP A 140 4.65 18.84 1.74
CA ASP A 140 3.59 19.23 0.80
C ASP A 140 2.89 18.01 0.21
N LYS A 141 1.67 18.20 -0.31
CA LYS A 141 0.87 17.19 -1.01
C LYS A 141 0.23 17.79 -2.25
N LYS A 142 0.21 17.03 -3.36
CA LYS A 142 -0.43 17.45 -4.61
C LYS A 142 -1.19 16.33 -5.28
N GLN A 143 -2.31 16.66 -5.89
CA GLN A 143 -3.03 15.79 -6.83
C GLN A 143 -2.80 16.29 -8.25
N ARG A 144 -2.60 15.39 -9.23
CA ARG A 144 -2.45 15.74 -10.64
C ARG A 144 -3.11 14.70 -11.53
N GLU A 145 -3.94 15.14 -12.46
CA GLU A 145 -4.46 14.26 -13.50
C GLU A 145 -3.40 14.05 -14.59
N ARG A 146 -3.38 12.83 -15.15
CA ARG A 146 -2.48 12.41 -16.21
C ARG A 146 -3.25 11.65 -17.28
N ALA A 147 -2.85 11.87 -18.53
CA ALA A 147 -3.28 11.09 -19.67
C ALA A 147 -2.13 10.17 -20.10
N GLU A 148 -2.45 8.91 -20.35
CA GLU A 148 -1.56 7.90 -20.93
C GLU A 148 -2.16 7.44 -22.25
N HIS A 149 -1.42 7.66 -23.33
CA HIS A 149 -1.82 7.28 -24.68
C HIS A 149 -1.33 5.86 -24.95
N SER A 150 -2.26 4.96 -25.27
CA SER A 150 -1.95 3.61 -25.76
C SER A 150 -1.69 3.64 -27.28
N ASN A 151 -1.02 2.60 -27.80
CA ASN A 151 -0.79 2.44 -29.24
C ASN A 151 -2.08 2.29 -30.06
N ASP A 152 -3.21 1.99 -29.42
CA ASP A 152 -4.52 1.74 -30.04
C ASP A 152 -5.44 2.98 -30.06
N ASP A 153 -4.88 4.20 -30.10
CA ASP A 153 -5.59 5.50 -30.05
C ASP A 153 -6.51 5.72 -28.82
N ASN A 154 -6.42 4.85 -27.81
CA ASN A 154 -7.17 4.98 -26.58
C ASN A 154 -6.38 5.78 -25.53
N THR A 155 -6.97 6.88 -25.04
CA THR A 155 -6.40 7.70 -23.97
C THR A 155 -6.98 7.29 -22.63
N SER A 156 -6.14 6.76 -21.75
CA SER A 156 -6.53 6.45 -20.36
C SER A 156 -6.16 7.60 -19.42
N TYR A 157 -7.09 8.02 -18.58
CA TYR A 157 -6.84 9.02 -17.54
C TYR A 157 -6.57 8.34 -16.21
N TYR A 158 -5.69 8.94 -15.41
CA TYR A 158 -5.45 8.52 -14.04
C TYR A 158 -4.96 9.70 -13.20
N THR A 159 -5.24 9.62 -11.91
CA THR A 159 -4.87 10.62 -10.93
C THR A 159 -3.59 10.21 -10.22
N GLN A 160 -2.60 11.09 -10.18
CA GLN A 160 -1.41 10.99 -9.34
C GLN A 160 -1.63 11.72 -8.02
N TYR A 161 -1.38 11.02 -6.92
CA TYR A 161 -1.31 11.54 -5.56
C TYR A 161 0.17 11.62 -5.15
N ILE A 162 0.66 12.83 -4.93
CA ILE A 162 2.07 13.10 -4.69
C ILE A 162 2.26 13.57 -3.26
N THR A 163 3.05 12.85 -2.48
CA THR A 163 3.49 13.26 -1.15
C THR A 163 4.96 13.70 -1.21
N TYR A 164 5.21 14.96 -0.90
CA TYR A 164 6.56 15.51 -0.79
C TYR A 164 7.01 15.47 0.67
N ALA A 165 8.22 14.97 0.91
CA ALA A 165 8.81 14.92 2.22
C ALA A 165 10.28 15.35 2.18
N LYS A 166 10.81 15.76 3.33
CA LYS A 166 12.21 16.13 3.50
C LYS A 166 12.78 15.37 4.69
N THR A 167 13.90 14.70 4.48
CA THR A 167 14.64 14.00 5.54
C THR A 167 15.43 15.02 6.39
N ASP A 168 15.89 14.60 7.56
CA ASP A 168 16.65 15.45 8.49
C ASP A 168 17.98 15.95 7.86
N ASP A 169 18.60 15.15 7.00
CA ASP A 169 19.78 15.53 6.21
C ASP A 169 19.44 16.41 4.98
N GLY A 170 18.20 16.87 4.87
CA GLY A 170 17.74 17.82 3.87
C GLY A 170 17.37 17.22 2.50
N LYS A 171 17.50 15.90 2.30
CA LYS A 171 17.17 15.25 1.03
C LYS A 171 15.66 15.29 0.79
N LYS A 172 15.28 15.72 -0.41
CA LYS A 172 13.89 15.73 -0.87
C LYS A 172 13.47 14.31 -1.26
N LYS A 173 12.31 13.88 -0.77
CA LYS A 173 11.62 12.64 -1.12
C LYS A 173 10.32 12.96 -1.83
N LYS A 174 10.05 12.24 -2.92
CA LYS A 174 8.82 12.34 -3.68
C LYS A 174 8.21 10.95 -3.76
N ILE A 175 7.06 10.78 -3.13
CA ILE A 175 6.27 9.54 -3.18
C ILE A 175 5.12 9.81 -4.15
N VAL A 176 4.97 8.97 -5.16
CA VAL A 176 3.93 9.09 -6.18
C VAL A 176 3.09 7.82 -6.15
N GLU A 177 1.82 7.98 -5.85
CA GLU A 177 0.78 6.94 -5.84
C GLU A 177 -0.29 7.31 -6.87
N THR A 178 -1.10 6.35 -7.31
CA THR A 178 -2.17 6.59 -8.28
C THR A 178 -3.49 6.00 -7.84
N ASP A 179 -4.60 6.51 -8.38
CA ASP A 179 -5.96 5.97 -8.19
C ASP A 179 -6.12 4.51 -8.67
N ARG A 180 -5.21 4.03 -9.54
CA ARG A 180 -5.12 2.61 -9.96
C ARG A 180 -4.55 1.69 -8.87
N GLY A 181 -4.07 2.23 -7.75
CA GLY A 181 -3.42 1.46 -6.68
C GLY A 181 -3.76 1.96 -5.28
N ILE A 182 -3.02 1.46 -4.30
CA ILE A 182 -3.17 1.91 -2.91
C ILE A 182 -2.50 3.28 -2.75
N VAL A 183 -3.25 4.25 -2.23
CA VAL A 183 -2.79 5.61 -1.99
C VAL A 183 -2.44 5.80 -0.50
N ALA A 184 -1.45 5.03 -0.04
CA ALA A 184 -1.12 4.88 1.37
C ALA A 184 -0.47 6.14 1.96
N ALA A 185 0.61 6.62 1.35
CA ALA A 185 1.35 7.77 1.87
C ALA A 185 0.49 9.03 1.87
N TYR A 186 -0.21 9.29 0.76
CA TYR A 186 -1.02 10.50 0.62
C TYR A 186 -2.18 10.54 1.61
N ASN A 187 -2.86 9.43 1.87
CA ASN A 187 -4.00 9.42 2.79
C ASN A 187 -3.55 9.39 4.25
N TYR A 188 -2.44 8.70 4.56
CA TYR A 188 -2.03 8.46 5.94
C TYR A 188 -1.14 9.54 6.57
N LEU A 189 -0.31 10.22 5.78
CA LEU A 189 0.74 11.11 6.31
C LEU A 189 0.36 12.58 6.16
N PRO A 190 -0.26 13.28 7.13
CA PRO A 190 -0.65 14.68 6.97
C PRO A 190 0.56 15.60 6.74
N VAL A 191 0.33 16.79 6.15
CA VAL A 191 1.40 17.80 6.00
C VAL A 191 1.91 18.20 7.39
N GLY A 192 3.24 18.29 7.54
CA GLY A 192 3.90 18.49 8.83
C GLY A 192 4.15 17.21 9.63
N ALA A 193 3.59 16.06 9.23
CA ALA A 193 3.82 14.81 9.93
C ALA A 193 5.28 14.35 9.81
N ARG A 194 5.91 14.05 10.94
CA ARG A 194 7.15 13.30 11.01
C ARG A 194 6.83 11.80 10.91
N PHE A 195 7.53 11.08 10.05
CA PHE A 195 7.33 9.66 9.84
C PHE A 195 8.65 8.92 9.60
N LYS A 196 8.61 7.60 9.77
CA LYS A 196 9.70 6.68 9.44
C LYS A 196 9.27 5.72 8.34
N TYR A 197 10.15 5.56 7.36
CA TYR A 197 9.97 4.63 6.26
C TYR A 197 10.65 3.29 6.56
N HIS A 198 9.90 2.20 6.41
CA HIS A 198 10.29 0.82 6.68
C HIS A 198 10.09 -0.04 5.43
N PRO A 199 11.08 -0.12 4.53
CA PRO A 199 10.95 -0.80 3.24
C PRO A 199 10.65 -2.30 3.32
N GLN A 200 10.90 -2.91 4.49
CA GLN A 200 10.67 -4.33 4.69
C GLN A 200 9.18 -4.71 4.80
N PHE A 201 8.31 -3.74 5.10
CA PHE A 201 6.89 -3.95 5.41
C PHE A 201 5.98 -3.69 4.20
N ALA A 202 4.78 -4.30 4.23
CA ALA A 202 3.78 -4.11 3.19
C ALA A 202 3.19 -2.68 3.24
N PHE A 203 2.97 -2.17 4.45
CA PHE A 203 2.69 -0.77 4.70
C PHE A 203 3.95 -0.14 5.31
N PRO A 204 4.71 0.67 4.56
CA PRO A 204 6.07 1.03 4.95
C PRO A 204 6.16 2.35 5.72
N TYR A 205 5.05 2.91 6.18
CA TYR A 205 5.03 4.23 6.81
C TYR A 205 4.62 4.13 8.28
N GLU A 206 5.43 4.71 9.17
CA GLU A 206 5.12 4.81 10.59
C GLU A 206 5.09 6.28 11.01
N LEU A 207 3.95 6.75 11.53
CA LEU A 207 3.83 8.09 12.09
C LEU A 207 4.58 8.20 13.42
N TYR A 208 5.25 9.33 13.65
CA TYR A 208 5.89 9.65 14.92
C TYR A 208 4.85 9.98 16.00
N ASP A 209 3.94 10.93 15.70
CA ASP A 209 2.78 11.20 16.53
C ASP A 209 1.60 10.37 16.02
N LYS A 210 1.21 9.39 16.83
CA LYS A 210 0.09 8.48 16.55
C LYS A 210 -1.18 8.85 17.32
N ALA A 211 -1.10 9.82 18.24
CA ALA A 211 -2.23 10.19 19.08
C ALA A 211 -3.39 10.77 18.27
N ASN A 212 -3.06 11.48 17.18
CA ASN A 212 -4.02 12.10 16.28
C ASN A 212 -4.22 11.32 14.97
N ALA A 213 -3.66 10.11 14.86
CA ALA A 213 -3.86 9.29 13.67
C ALA A 213 -5.33 8.81 13.63
N PRO A 214 -6.02 8.82 12.48
CA PRO A 214 -7.39 8.30 12.39
C PRO A 214 -7.46 6.78 12.58
N TYR A 215 -6.35 6.09 12.31
CA TYR A 215 -6.19 4.64 12.42
C TYR A 215 -4.69 4.30 12.49
N ILE A 216 -4.36 3.04 12.82
CA ILE A 216 -3.02 2.46 12.65
C ILE A 216 -3.10 1.35 11.62
N VAL A 217 -2.24 1.41 10.59
CA VAL A 217 -2.16 0.36 9.58
C VAL A 217 -1.22 -0.75 10.03
N CYS A 218 -1.66 -2.00 9.93
CA CYS A 218 -0.82 -3.15 10.21
C CYS A 218 0.28 -3.30 9.17
N VAL A 219 1.54 -3.19 9.61
CA VAL A 219 2.72 -3.30 8.73
C VAL A 219 2.89 -4.67 8.07
N ALA A 220 2.25 -5.72 8.61
CA ALA A 220 2.32 -7.08 8.08
C ALA A 220 1.26 -7.38 7.01
N CYS A 221 0.01 -6.90 7.18
CA CYS A 221 -1.11 -7.25 6.30
C CYS A 221 -1.87 -6.06 5.70
N GLY A 222 -1.52 -4.82 6.04
CA GLY A 222 -2.15 -3.60 5.51
C GLY A 222 -3.54 -3.27 6.08
N THR A 223 -4.03 -4.04 7.06
CA THR A 223 -5.35 -3.78 7.67
C THR A 223 -5.33 -2.50 8.50
N HIS A 224 -6.38 -1.69 8.36
CA HIS A 224 -6.63 -0.50 9.16
C HIS A 224 -7.19 -0.91 10.53
N ASN A 225 -6.61 -0.37 11.61
CA ASN A 225 -6.99 -0.69 12.98
C ASN A 225 -7.30 0.59 13.75
N GLU A 226 -8.14 0.49 14.77
CA GLU A 226 -8.31 1.56 15.73
C GLU A 226 -6.98 1.82 16.46
N VAL A 227 -6.74 3.09 16.78
CA VAL A 227 -5.51 3.53 17.48
C VAL A 227 -5.39 2.89 18.87
N THR A 228 -6.51 2.53 19.49
CA THR A 228 -6.58 1.85 20.78
C THR A 228 -6.11 0.40 20.72
N ASN A 229 -6.19 -0.29 19.56
CA ASN A 229 -5.82 -1.69 19.44
C ASN A 229 -4.32 -1.92 19.57
N ASP A 230 -3.86 -2.83 20.42
CA ASP A 230 -2.43 -3.19 20.50
C ASP A 230 -1.98 -4.20 19.43
N ARG A 231 -2.94 -4.93 18.85
CA ARG A 231 -2.72 -5.96 17.85
C ARG A 231 -3.69 -5.80 16.68
N CYS A 232 -3.28 -6.29 15.51
CA CYS A 232 -4.07 -6.22 14.29
C CYS A 232 -5.35 -7.07 14.40
N SER A 233 -6.50 -6.51 14.07
CA SER A 233 -7.80 -7.21 14.07
C SER A 233 -7.87 -8.39 13.09
N ARG A 234 -7.07 -8.38 12.03
CA ARG A 234 -7.07 -9.42 10.98
C ARG A 234 -6.04 -10.51 11.22
N CYS A 235 -4.78 -10.14 11.40
CA CYS A 235 -3.67 -11.11 11.48
C CYS A 235 -3.10 -11.28 12.88
N ASN A 236 -3.64 -10.54 13.86
CA ASN A 236 -3.29 -10.64 15.28
C ASN A 236 -1.78 -10.52 15.56
N VAL A 237 -1.04 -9.72 14.78
CA VAL A 237 0.34 -9.34 15.11
C VAL A 237 0.35 -7.99 15.84
N PRO A 238 1.38 -7.70 16.66
CA PRO A 238 1.51 -6.40 17.31
C PRO A 238 1.50 -5.24 16.31
N LEU A 239 0.82 -4.15 16.66
CA LEU A 239 0.85 -2.91 15.89
C LEU A 239 2.06 -2.06 16.30
N LEU A 240 2.60 -1.29 15.35
CA LEU A 240 3.63 -0.30 15.63
C LEU A 240 2.99 0.91 16.31
N LYS A 241 3.00 0.90 17.64
CA LYS A 241 2.69 2.05 18.50
C LYS A 241 3.99 2.67 18.99
#